data_AF-A0AAJ1N329-F1
#
_entry.id   AF-A0AAJ1N329-F1
#
_cell.length_a   1.000
_cell.length_b   1.000
_cell.length_c   1.000
_cell.angle_alpha   90.00
_cell.angle_beta   90.00
_cell.angle_gamma   90.00
#
_symmetry.space_group_name_H-M   'P 1'
#
loop_
_entity.id
_entity.type
_entity.pdbx_description
1 polymer ?
#
loop_
_entity_poly.entity_id
_entity_poly.type
_entity_poly.pdbx_seq_one_letter_code
_entity_poly.pdbx_strand_id
1 'polypeptide(L)'
;MILQIEFPDNLFLSKLEQQKKIPCHMQISNKFEIIFEIESTRIIGEVSEYNRALFEQRVIARAGGNYIYNEPSLITLSRVSKGVYRVVDLFVFYSDFGWCSVIENGDYMEPLQFWDNDDEDPDFKP
;
A
#
# COMPACT_ATOMS: atom_id res chain seq x y z
N MET A 1 3.38 11.04 -1.34
CA MET A 1 2.43 10.00 -1.78
C MET A 1 1.01 10.54 -1.69
N ILE A 2 0.37 10.72 -2.84
CA ILE A 2 -0.96 11.29 -3.00
C ILE A 2 -1.87 10.26 -3.66
N LEU A 3 -3.01 9.98 -3.05
CA LEU A 3 -4.07 9.13 -3.59
C LEU A 3 -5.16 10.01 -4.21
N GLN A 4 -5.44 9.78 -5.50
CA GLN A 4 -6.59 10.34 -6.20
C GLN A 4 -7.70 9.29 -6.24
N ILE A 5 -8.83 9.58 -5.60
CA ILE A 5 -9.95 8.64 -5.50
C ILE A 5 -11.26 9.40 -5.26
N GLU A 6 -12.30 9.05 -6.01
CA GLU A 6 -13.64 9.58 -5.80
C GLU A 6 -14.47 8.57 -5.01
N PHE A 7 -14.76 8.89 -3.75
CA PHE A 7 -15.72 8.12 -2.96
C PHE A 7 -17.15 8.54 -3.36
N PRO A 8 -18.06 7.58 -3.66
CA PRO A 8 -19.46 7.88 -3.85
C PRO A 8 -20.05 8.72 -2.72
N ASP A 9 -20.87 9.71 -3.06
CA ASP A 9 -21.46 10.64 -2.10
C ASP A 9 -22.60 9.96 -1.32
N ASN A 10 -22.21 9.15 -0.33
CA ASN A 10 -23.13 8.48 0.58
C ASN A 10 -22.64 8.58 2.03
N LEU A 11 -23.59 8.52 2.98
CA LEU A 11 -23.33 8.74 4.40
C LEU A 11 -22.30 7.74 4.97
N PHE A 12 -22.22 6.53 4.41
CA PHE A 12 -21.30 5.51 4.85
C PHE A 12 -19.84 5.87 4.54
N LEU A 13 -19.56 6.26 3.29
CA LEU A 13 -18.21 6.58 2.84
C LEU A 13 -17.67 7.88 3.46
N SER A 14 -18.55 8.82 3.81
CA SER A 14 -18.16 10.03 4.55
C SER A 14 -17.50 9.72 5.91
N LYS A 15 -17.81 8.57 6.51
CA LYS A 15 -17.19 8.09 7.75
C LYS A 15 -15.89 7.32 7.50
N LEU A 16 -15.75 6.72 6.31
CA LEU A 16 -14.56 5.99 5.90
C LEU A 16 -13.33 6.90 5.92
N GLU A 17 -13.46 8.11 5.37
CA GLU A 17 -12.40 9.15 5.38
C GLU A 17 -11.91 9.52 6.79
N GLN A 18 -12.70 9.24 7.83
CA GLN A 18 -12.38 9.56 9.22
C GLN A 18 -11.73 8.39 9.97
N GLN A 19 -11.75 7.19 9.38
CA GLN A 19 -11.16 6.01 10.00
C GLN A 19 -9.65 5.96 9.77
N LYS A 20 -8.96 5.33 10.71
CA LYS A 20 -7.55 4.93 10.56
C LYS A 20 -7.47 3.47 10.14
N LYS A 21 -6.40 3.09 9.45
CA LYS A 21 -6.15 1.71 9.03
C LYS A 21 -7.36 1.09 8.32
N ILE A 22 -7.87 1.81 7.33
CA ILE A 22 -8.98 1.38 6.48
C ILE A 22 -8.54 0.15 5.68
N PRO A 23 -9.27 -0.97 5.71
CA PRO A 23 -8.97 -2.13 4.87
C PRO A 23 -9.05 -1.79 3.38
N CYS A 24 -8.01 -2.17 2.63
CA CYS A 24 -7.94 -2.02 1.20
C CYS A 24 -7.08 -3.12 0.57
N HIS A 25 -7.01 -3.12 -0.75
CA HIS A 25 -6.07 -3.93 -1.51
C HIS A 25 -5.12 -2.99 -2.26
N MET A 26 -3.83 -3.25 -2.14
CA MET A 26 -2.82 -2.52 -2.90
C MET A 26 -2.48 -3.34 -4.14
N GLN A 27 -2.49 -2.68 -5.30
CA GLN A 27 -2.16 -3.30 -6.57
C GLN A 27 -1.19 -2.40 -7.34
N ILE A 28 -0.08 -2.97 -7.82
CA ILE A 28 0.90 -2.24 -8.62
C ILE A 28 1.27 -3.05 -9.85
N SER A 29 1.03 -2.49 -11.03
CA SER A 29 1.51 -2.98 -12.32
C SER A 29 2.22 -1.85 -13.07
N ASN A 30 1.56 -1.24 -14.04
CA ASN A 30 1.96 0.03 -14.65
C ASN A 30 1.53 1.24 -13.81
N LYS A 31 0.47 1.07 -13.03
CA LYS A 31 -0.08 2.06 -12.09
C LYS A 31 0.00 1.52 -10.68
N PHE A 32 0.10 2.41 -9.70
CA PHE A 32 -0.10 2.08 -8.30
C PHE A 32 -1.55 2.42 -7.97
N GLU A 33 -2.36 1.39 -7.69
CA GLU A 33 -3.76 1.50 -7.36
C GLU A 33 -4.03 1.06 -5.91
N ILE A 34 -4.99 1.74 -5.27
CA ILE A 34 -5.60 1.33 -4.01
C ILE A 34 -7.05 1.00 -4.30
N ILE A 35 -7.46 -0.20 -3.93
CA ILE A 35 -8.80 -0.72 -4.18
C ILE A 35 -9.50 -0.89 -2.83
N PHE A 36 -10.65 -0.25 -2.68
CA PHE A 36 -11.56 -0.50 -1.57
C PHE A 36 -12.69 -1.39 -2.06
N GLU A 37 -12.88 -2.53 -1.41
CA GLU A 37 -14.03 -3.42 -1.60
C GLU A 37 -14.93 -3.29 -0.38
N ILE A 38 -15.97 -2.50 -0.51
CA ILE A 38 -16.90 -2.17 0.57
C ILE A 38 -18.28 -2.63 0.14
N GLU A 39 -18.82 -3.62 0.86
CA GLU A 39 -20.06 -4.30 0.49
C GLU A 39 -19.99 -4.82 -0.95
N SER A 40 -20.80 -4.26 -1.86
CA SER A 40 -20.80 -4.60 -3.29
C SER A 40 -20.21 -3.49 -4.18
N THR A 41 -19.56 -2.49 -3.59
CA THR A 41 -18.94 -1.38 -4.31
C THR A 41 -17.43 -1.56 -4.35
N ARG A 42 -16.88 -1.52 -5.56
CA ARG A 42 -15.44 -1.46 -5.80
C ARG A 42 -15.04 -0.05 -6.17
N ILE A 43 -14.19 0.56 -5.35
CA ILE A 43 -13.69 1.93 -5.56
C ILE A 43 -12.18 1.82 -5.78
N ILE A 44 -11.69 2.38 -6.88
CA ILE A 44 -10.29 2.31 -7.27
C ILE A 44 -9.74 3.72 -7.30
N GLY A 45 -8.64 3.93 -6.59
CA GLY A 45 -7.87 5.17 -6.62
C GLY A 45 -6.46 4.93 -7.15
N GLU A 46 -5.86 5.96 -7.72
CA GLU A 46 -4.50 5.94 -8.23
C GLU A 46 -3.57 6.72 -7.32
N VAL A 47 -2.44 6.11 -6.96
CA VAL A 47 -1.40 6.69 -6.13
C VAL A 47 -0.32 7.31 -7.03
N SER A 48 0.03 8.54 -6.71
CA SER A 48 1.05 9.35 -7.37
C SER A 48 2.05 9.91 -6.34
N GLU A 49 3.11 10.55 -6.83
CA GLU A 49 4.11 11.22 -5.99
C GLU A 49 4.73 10.31 -4.91
N TYR A 50 5.04 9.08 -5.30
CA TYR A 50 5.79 8.14 -4.48
C TYR A 50 7.15 7.89 -5.14
N ASN A 51 8.19 7.73 -4.31
CA ASN A 51 9.49 7.30 -4.79
C ASN A 51 9.46 5.78 -4.95
N ARG A 52 9.46 5.30 -6.19
CA ARG A 52 9.39 3.88 -6.51
C ARG A 52 10.55 3.09 -5.88
N ALA A 53 11.79 3.58 -5.98
CA ALA A 53 12.94 2.88 -5.43
C ALA A 53 12.87 2.72 -3.90
N LEU A 54 12.42 3.76 -3.17
CA LEU A 54 12.20 3.66 -1.73
C LEU A 54 11.03 2.73 -1.41
N PHE A 55 9.98 2.77 -2.21
CA PHE A 55 8.82 1.90 -2.01
C PHE A 55 9.18 0.42 -2.14
N GLU A 56 9.86 0.04 -3.22
CA GLU A 56 10.23 -1.34 -3.54
C GLU A 56 11.17 -1.98 -2.49
N GLN A 57 11.91 -1.18 -1.72
CA GLN A 57 12.71 -1.68 -0.58
C GLN A 57 11.86 -2.18 0.60
N ARG A 58 10.57 -1.84 0.66
CA ARG A 58 9.66 -2.11 1.79
C ARG A 58 8.53 -3.06 1.44
N VAL A 59 8.46 -3.49 0.18
CA VAL A 59 7.42 -4.40 -0.31
C VAL A 59 8.05 -5.60 -1.01
N ILE A 60 7.53 -6.78 -0.72
CA ILE A 60 7.97 -8.03 -1.34
C ILE A 60 7.24 -8.19 -2.67
N ALA A 61 7.99 -8.34 -3.76
CA ALA A 61 7.41 -8.69 -5.05
C ALA A 61 7.10 -10.19 -5.06
N ARG A 62 5.84 -10.57 -4.78
CA ARG A 62 5.41 -11.98 -4.67
C ARG A 62 4.65 -12.50 -5.88
N ALA A 63 4.36 -11.65 -6.87
CA ALA A 63 3.51 -12.03 -7.99
C ALA A 63 4.32 -12.15 -9.30
N GLY A 64 4.47 -13.37 -9.79
CA GLY A 64 4.62 -13.60 -11.24
C GLY A 64 3.25 -13.46 -11.91
N GLY A 65 3.14 -12.60 -12.93
CA GLY A 65 1.87 -12.31 -13.62
C GLY A 65 1.76 -10.86 -14.11
N ASN A 66 0.54 -10.35 -14.22
CA ASN A 66 0.27 -8.97 -14.71
C ASN A 66 0.53 -7.87 -13.66
N TYR A 67 0.76 -8.23 -12.40
CA TYR A 67 0.98 -7.30 -11.29
C TYR A 67 2.30 -7.62 -10.60
N ILE A 68 3.05 -6.57 -10.26
CA ILE A 68 4.31 -6.64 -9.51
C ILE A 68 4.02 -6.81 -8.01
N TYR A 69 3.01 -6.10 -7.52
CA TYR A 69 2.52 -6.18 -6.14
C TYR A 69 1.00 -6.29 -6.15
N ASN A 70 0.44 -7.20 -5.36
CA ASN A 70 -1.00 -7.37 -5.22
C ASN A 70 -1.32 -7.97 -3.84
N GLU A 71 -1.47 -7.10 -2.85
CA GLU A 71 -1.45 -7.51 -1.44
C GLU A 71 -2.58 -6.85 -0.63
N PRO A 72 -3.18 -7.58 0.33
CA PRO A 72 -4.06 -6.97 1.32
C PRO A 72 -3.32 -5.87 2.09
N SER A 73 -3.98 -4.74 2.34
CA SER A 73 -3.34 -3.56 2.90
C SER A 73 -4.27 -2.83 3.87
N LEU A 74 -3.68 -2.01 4.75
CA LEU A 74 -4.39 -1.03 5.57
C LEU A 74 -3.87 0.35 5.24
N ILE A 75 -4.77 1.31 5.06
CA ILE A 75 -4.40 2.68 4.70
C ILE A 75 -5.06 3.70 5.63
N THR A 76 -4.31 4.71 6.03
CA THR A 76 -4.85 5.90 6.68
C THR A 76 -4.72 7.07 5.73
N LEU A 77 -5.80 7.82 5.52
CA LEU A 77 -5.85 8.94 4.59
C LEU A 77 -6.06 10.26 5.34
N SER A 78 -5.44 11.32 4.83
CA SER A 78 -5.74 12.70 5.23
C SER A 78 -6.18 13.49 4.01
N ARG A 79 -7.35 14.10 4.07
CA ARG A 79 -7.92 14.84 2.94
C ARG A 79 -7.13 16.12 2.67
N VAL A 80 -6.71 16.30 1.42
CA VAL A 80 -6.08 17.54 0.92
C VAL A 80 -7.12 18.41 0.24
N SER A 81 -7.93 17.82 -0.64
CA SER A 81 -9.06 18.46 -1.31
C SER A 81 -10.11 17.41 -1.68
N LYS A 82 -11.19 17.77 -2.39
CA LYS A 82 -12.16 16.77 -2.86
C LYS A 82 -11.47 15.84 -3.86
N GLY A 83 -11.57 14.53 -3.63
CA GLY A 83 -10.99 13.52 -4.51
C GLY A 83 -9.48 13.30 -4.34
N VAL A 84 -8.82 14.04 -3.45
CA VAL A 84 -7.35 14.03 -3.30
C VAL A 84 -6.97 13.89 -1.83
N TYR A 85 -6.18 12.87 -1.54
CA TYR A 85 -5.79 12.48 -0.19
C TYR A 85 -4.29 12.27 -0.10
N ARG A 86 -3.71 12.68 1.03
CA ARG A 86 -2.37 12.26 1.41
C ARG A 86 -2.46 10.90 2.08
N VAL A 87 -1.59 9.99 1.68
CA VAL A 87 -1.39 8.71 2.39
C VAL A 87 -0.58 8.99 3.66
N VAL A 88 -1.22 8.81 4.82
CA VAL A 88 -0.58 9.03 6.13
C VAL A 88 0.07 7.76 6.61
N ASP A 89 -0.65 6.64 6.55
CA ASP A 89 -0.10 5.34 6.89
C ASP A 89 -0.45 4.33 5.79
N LEU A 90 0.47 3.42 5.51
CA LEU A 90 0.26 2.29 4.61
C LEU A 90 0.93 1.06 5.21
N PHE A 91 0.12 0.03 5.48
CA PHE A 91 0.58 -1.29 5.90
C PHE A 91 0.23 -2.30 4.83
N VAL A 92 1.13 -3.24 4.56
CA VAL A 92 0.94 -4.34 3.62
C VAL A 92 1.00 -5.65 4.40
N PHE A 93 0.06 -6.55 4.14
CA PHE A 93 0.02 -7.84 4.78
C PHE A 93 0.79 -8.88 3.98
N TYR A 94 1.64 -9.64 4.66
CA TYR A 94 2.26 -10.84 4.11
C TYR A 94 1.98 -12.01 5.05
N SER A 95 1.68 -13.19 4.52
CA SER A 95 1.39 -14.40 5.32
C SER A 95 2.48 -14.74 6.32
N ASP A 96 3.74 -14.46 5.95
CA ASP A 96 4.92 -14.90 6.71
C ASP A 96 5.40 -13.83 7.70
N PHE A 97 4.97 -12.58 7.52
CA PHE A 97 5.44 -11.42 8.30
C PHE A 97 4.32 -10.63 9.00
N GLY A 98 3.06 -10.90 8.68
CA GLY A 98 1.92 -10.13 9.17
C GLY A 98 1.84 -8.75 8.53
N TRP A 99 1.43 -7.74 9.30
CA TRP A 99 1.31 -6.36 8.84
C TRP A 99 2.66 -5.64 8.85
N CYS A 100 3.21 -5.42 7.67
CA CYS A 100 4.46 -4.70 7.46
C CYS A 100 4.18 -3.23 7.18
N SER A 101 4.89 -2.34 7.86
CA SER A 101 4.71 -0.90 7.70
C SER A 101 5.55 -0.37 6.53
N VAL A 102 4.91 0.37 5.61
CA VAL A 102 5.58 0.97 4.45
C VAL A 102 5.67 2.48 4.60
N ILE A 103 4.57 3.10 5.02
CA ILE A 103 4.46 4.53 5.32
C ILE A 103 3.88 4.67 6.73
N GLU A 104 4.47 5.51 7.58
CA GLU A 104 3.82 5.99 8.82
C GLU A 104 3.99 7.49 8.94
N ASN A 105 2.94 8.17 9.42
CA ASN A 105 2.93 9.63 9.57
C ASN A 105 3.30 10.40 8.29
N GLY A 106 3.14 9.79 7.13
CA GLY A 106 3.43 10.34 5.81
C GLY A 106 4.87 10.15 5.31
N ASP A 107 5.71 9.42 6.06
CA ASP A 107 7.10 9.15 5.72
C ASP A 107 7.36 7.65 5.51
N TYR A 108 8.38 7.33 4.69
CA TYR A 108 8.81 5.96 4.47
C TYR A 108 9.46 5.39 5.74
N MET A 109 9.00 4.22 6.18
CA MET A 109 9.57 3.52 7.34
C MET A 109 10.94 2.91 7.03
N GLU A 110 11.66 2.36 8.01
CA GLU A 110 12.87 1.61 7.68
C GLU A 110 12.52 0.34 6.86
N PRO A 111 13.32 -0.03 5.85
CA PRO A 111 13.14 -1.29 5.13
C PRO A 111 13.15 -2.47 6.10
N LEU A 112 12.16 -3.36 5.96
CA LEU A 112 12.20 -4.64 6.64
C LEU A 112 13.16 -5.56 5.89
N GLN A 113 14.04 -6.24 6.63
CA GLN A 113 14.88 -7.27 6.05
C GLN A 113 14.01 -8.51 5.79
N PHE A 114 13.56 -8.67 4.55
CA PHE A 114 12.70 -9.78 4.13
C PHE A 114 13.48 -11.03 3.70
N TRP A 115 14.74 -10.84 3.31
CA TRP A 115 15.65 -11.89 2.85
C TRP A 115 16.83 -11.94 3.82
N ASP A 116 17.24 -13.14 4.21
CA ASP A 116 18.53 -13.32 4.85
C ASP A 116 19.60 -12.73 3.92
N ASN A 117 20.59 -12.01 4.46
CA ASN A 117 21.70 -11.57 3.61
C ASN A 117 22.37 -12.84 3.06
N ASP A 118 22.57 -12.92 1.74
CA ASP A 118 23.32 -14.02 1.11
C ASP A 118 24.74 -14.18 1.72
N ASP A 119 25.21 -13.19 2.48
CA ASP A 119 26.45 -13.24 3.28
C ASP A 119 26.41 -14.23 4.47
N GLU A 120 25.25 -14.78 4.83
CA GLU A 120 25.12 -15.81 5.89
C GLU A 120 25.00 -17.25 5.36
N ASP A 121 25.03 -17.47 4.04
CA ASP A 121 25.13 -18.81 3.47
C ASP A 121 26.59 -19.12 3.06
N PRO A 122 27.39 -19.79 3.91
CA PRO A 122 28.80 -20.09 3.62
C PRO A 122 29.01 -20.97 2.38
N ASP A 123 27.95 -21.56 1.82
CA ASP A 123 28.00 -22.43 0.65
C ASP A 123 27.61 -21.74 -0.67
N PHE A 124 27.18 -20.46 -0.66
CA PHE A 124 26.91 -19.72 -1.90
C PHE A 124 28.22 -19.29 -2.60
N LYS A 125 28.38 -19.69 -3.86
CA LYS A 125 29.45 -19.21 -4.75
C LYS A 125 28.83 -18.63 -6.04
N PRO A 126 29.29 -17.44 -6.49
CA PRO A 126 28.75 -16.76 -7.67
C PRO A 126 29.00 -17.49 -8.99
#